data_AF-A0A702IHI2-F1
#
_entry.id   AF-A0A702IHI2-F1
#
_cell.length_a   1.000
_cell.length_b   1.000
_cell.length_c   1.000
_cell.angle_alpha   90.00
_cell.angle_beta   90.00
_cell.angle_gamma   90.00
#
_symmetry.space_group_name_H-M   'P 1'
#
loop_
_entity.id
_entity.type
_entity.pdbx_description
1 polymer ?
#
loop_
_entity_poly.entity_id
_entity_poly.type
_entity_poly.pdbx_seq_one_letter_code
_entity_poly.pdbx_strand_id
1 'polypeptide(L)' 'KLIFEDSEELLQEYFKRWNVDSEGFDILNYLNPEYFGSKEPDPRKPLTVGMLVESAKAGRWLYS' A
#
# COMPACT_ATOMS: atom_id res chain seq x y z
N LYS A 1 -11.67 -12.22 4.26
CA LYS A 1 -11.43 -11.09 3.32
C LYS A 1 -11.08 -9.91 4.20
N LEU A 2 -9.86 -9.38 4.11
CA LEU A 2 -9.54 -8.10 4.74
C LEU A 2 -10.39 -7.04 4.05
N ILE A 3 -11.12 -6.24 4.81
CA ILE A 3 -11.84 -5.09 4.25
C ILE A 3 -10.83 -3.97 3.97
N PHE A 4 -11.21 -3.03 3.09
CA PHE A 4 -10.32 -1.95 2.66
C PHE A 4 -9.75 -1.15 3.84
N GLU A 5 -10.61 -0.84 4.82
CA GLU A 5 -10.26 -0.13 6.06
C GLU A 5 -9.18 -0.86 6.85
N ASP A 6 -9.31 -2.18 7.07
CA ASP A 6 -8.29 -3.00 7.75
C ASP A 6 -6.93 -2.94 7.02
N SER A 7 -6.96 -2.84 5.69
CA SER A 7 -5.75 -2.82 4.87
C SER A 7 -5.07 -1.46 4.89
N GLU A 8 -5.85 -0.39 4.92
CA GLU A 8 -5.35 0.98 5.10
C GLU A 8 -4.71 1.14 6.48
N GLU A 9 -5.40 0.74 7.55
CA GLU A 9 -4.87 0.79 8.92
C GLU A 9 -3.55 0.01 9.04
N LEU A 10 -3.50 -1.20 8.48
CA LEU A 10 -2.29 -2.04 8.47
C LEU A 10 -1.11 -1.32 7.80
N LEU A 11 -1.34 -0.66 6.66
CA LEU A 11 -0.28 0.02 5.92
C LEU A 11 0.18 1.30 6.62
N GLN A 12 -0.74 2.05 7.24
CA GLN A 12 -0.38 3.20 8.08
C GLN A 12 0.49 2.79 9.27
N GLU A 13 0.13 1.70 9.97
CA GLU A 13 0.94 1.18 11.06
C GLU A 13 2.30 0.66 10.57
N TYR A 14 2.37 0.07 9.38
CA TYR A 14 3.64 -0.29 8.75
C TYR A 14 4.53 0.95 8.50
N PHE A 15 4.02 2.01 7.87
CA PHE A 15 4.79 3.23 7.57
C PHE A 15 5.35 3.86 8.84
N LYS A 16 4.51 3.95 9.88
CA LYS A 16 4.88 4.48 11.19
C LYS A 16 5.91 3.61 11.90
N ARG A 17 5.67 2.30 11.98
CA ARG A 17 6.53 1.37 12.73
C ARG A 17 7.95 1.29 12.18
N TRP A 18 8.08 1.39 10.85
CA TRP A 18 9.36 1.26 10.16
C TRP A 18 9.94 2.59 9.71
N ASN A 19 9.31 3.73 10.05
CA ASN A 19 9.71 5.07 9.66
C ASN A 19 9.95 5.20 8.14
N VAL A 20 8.95 4.74 7.38
CA VAL A 20 8.97 4.78 5.92
C VAL A 20 8.17 6.00 5.47
N ASP A 21 8.84 6.89 4.74
CA ASP A 21 8.18 8.00 4.07
C ASP A 21 7.20 7.46 3.02
N SER A 22 5.91 7.74 3.20
CA SER A 22 4.83 7.28 2.34
C SER A 22 4.56 8.23 1.17
N GLU A 23 5.40 9.24 0.93
CA GLU A 23 5.25 10.14 -0.21
C GLU A 23 5.08 9.35 -1.54
N GLY A 24 3.99 9.65 -2.26
CA GLY A 24 3.64 9.00 -3.52
C GLY A 24 2.98 7.62 -3.38
N PHE A 25 2.78 7.09 -2.17
CA PHE A 25 1.97 5.90 -1.97
C PHE A 25 0.47 6.20 -2.12
N ASP A 26 -0.25 5.36 -2.88
CA ASP A 26 -1.70 5.37 -2.97
C ASP A 26 -2.21 3.93 -2.92
N ILE A 27 -3.01 3.61 -1.89
CA ILE A 27 -3.56 2.28 -1.64
C ILE A 27 -4.48 1.82 -2.77
N LEU A 28 -5.11 2.75 -3.50
CA LEU A 28 -5.99 2.45 -4.64
C LEU A 28 -5.22 1.92 -5.85
N ASN A 29 -3.89 2.06 -5.88
CA ASN A 29 -3.07 1.38 -6.87
C ASN A 29 -3.00 -0.14 -6.65
N TYR A 30 -3.34 -0.62 -5.45
CA TYR A 30 -3.16 -2.01 -5.03
C TYR A 30 -4.45 -2.71 -4.61
N LEU A 31 -5.40 -1.97 -4.05
CA LEU A 31 -6.64 -2.52 -3.50
C LEU A 31 -7.85 -1.78 -4.06
N ASN A 32 -8.89 -2.56 -4.41
CA ASN A 32 -10.17 -2.04 -4.85
C ASN A 32 -11.16 -2.06 -3.66
N PRO A 33 -11.66 -0.90 -3.18
CA PRO A 33 -12.64 -0.85 -2.09
C PRO A 33 -14.05 -1.38 -2.42
N GLU A 34 -14.28 -2.03 -3.56
CA GLU A 34 -15.57 -2.57 -4.05
C GLU A 34 -16.68 -1.55 -4.29
N TYR A 35 -16.46 -0.26 -3.96
CA TYR A 35 -17.41 0.81 -4.24
C TYR A 35 -17.43 1.16 -5.73
N PHE A 36 -18.64 1.22 -6.31
CA PHE A 36 -18.90 1.61 -7.70
C PHE A 36 -18.26 2.97 -8.02
N GLY A 37 -17.11 2.95 -8.71
CA GLY A 37 -16.33 4.14 -9.08
C GLY A 37 -14.87 4.14 -8.59
N SER A 38 -14.47 3.15 -7.79
CA SER A 38 -13.07 2.96 -7.42
C SER A 38 -12.23 2.47 -8.60
N LYS A 39 -11.00 2.98 -8.71
CA LYS A 39 -10.03 2.60 -9.74
C LYS A 39 -9.74 1.11 -9.62
N GLU A 40 -9.80 0.36 -10.73
CA GLU A 40 -9.28 -1.00 -10.74
C GLU A 40 -7.76 -0.97 -10.54
N PRO A 41 -7.23 -1.72 -9.55
CA PRO A 41 -5.79 -1.88 -9.38
C PRO A 41 -5.18 -2.43 -10.67
N ASP A 42 -3.99 -1.95 -11.02
CA ASP A 42 -3.26 -2.56 -12.14
C ASP A 42 -2.86 -3.99 -11.75
N PRO A 43 -3.36 -5.03 -12.44
CA PRO A 43 -3.04 -6.42 -12.11
C PRO A 43 -1.53 -6.73 -12.22
N ARG A 44 -0.75 -5.87 -12.87
CA ARG A 44 0.72 -5.98 -12.98
C ARG A 44 1.46 -5.40 -11.78
N LYS A 45 0.77 -4.69 -10.88
CA LYS A 45 1.35 -4.03 -9.69
C LYS A 45 0.73 -4.60 -8.41
N PRO A 46 0.96 -5.88 -8.06
CA PRO A 46 0.51 -6.40 -6.78
C PRO A 46 1.26 -5.71 -5.64
N LEU A 47 0.59 -5.44 -4.52
CA LEU A 47 1.28 -5.08 -3.28
C LEU A 47 1.90 -6.34 -2.70
N THR A 48 3.23 -6.39 -2.62
CA THR A 48 3.97 -7.56 -2.15
C THR A 48 4.74 -7.29 -0.87
N VAL A 49 5.00 -8.35 -0.10
CA VAL A 49 5.90 -8.27 1.08
C VAL A 49 7.30 -7.77 0.69
N GLY A 50 7.77 -8.10 -0.51
CA GLY A 50 9.07 -7.61 -1.02
C GLY A 50 9.12 -6.09 -1.07
N MET A 51 8.09 -5.45 -1.62
CA MET A 51 7.99 -3.98 -1.67
C MET A 51 8.01 -3.35 -0.29
N LEU A 52 7.30 -3.94 0.68
CA LEU A 52 7.33 -3.48 2.07
C LEU A 52 8.75 -3.61 2.66
N VAL A 53 9.43 -4.74 2.45
CA VAL A 53 10.79 -4.92 2.97
C VAL A 53 11.78 -3.95 2.33
N GLU A 54 11.70 -3.74 1.01
CA GLU A 54 12.59 -2.85 0.28
C GLU A 54 12.38 -1.39 0.67
N SER A 55 11.13 -0.95 0.82
CA SER A 55 10.80 0.39 1.30
C SER A 55 11.17 0.62 2.77
N ALA A 56 10.98 -0.37 3.65
CA ALA A 56 11.44 -0.32 5.04
C ALA A 56 12.97 -0.15 5.14
N LYS A 57 13.74 -0.86 4.31
CA LYS A 57 15.20 -0.69 4.26
C LYS A 57 15.63 0.67 3.72
N ALA A 58 14.89 1.21 2.75
CA ALA A 58 15.19 2.50 2.13
C ALA A 58 14.69 3.71 2.93
N GLY A 59 13.77 3.51 3.88
CA GLY A 59 13.12 4.59 4.63
C GLY A 59 12.11 5.41 3.83
N ARG A 60 11.71 4.95 2.62
CA ARG A 60 10.70 5.60 1.77
C ARG A 60 10.01 4.61 0.84
N TRP A 61 8.82 4.96 0.36
CA TRP A 61 8.12 4.20 -0.68
C TRP A 61 8.91 4.23 -2.00
N LEU A 62 9.02 3.08 -2.67
CA LEU A 62 9.83 2.93 -3.89
C LEU A 62 9.00 2.65 -5.15
N TYR A 63 7.68 2.52 -5.04
CA TYR A 63 6.82 1.95 -6.10
C TYR A 63 5.62 2.83 -6.44
N SER A 64 5.82 4.16 -6.49
CA SER A 64 4.81 5.12 -6.96
C SER A 64 4.41 4.91 -8.43
#